data_AF-A0A8B3RXZ4-F1
#
_entry.id   AF-A0A8B3RXZ4-F1
#
_cell.length_a   1.000
_cell.length_b   1.000
_cell.length_c   1.000
_cell.angle_alpha   90.00
_cell.angle_beta   90.00
_cell.angle_gamma   90.00
#
_symmetry.space_group_name_H-M   'P 1'
#
loop_
_entity.id
_entity.type
_entity.pdbx_description
1 polymer ?
#
loop_
_entity_poly.entity_id
_entity_poly.type
_entity_poly.pdbx_seq_one_letter_code
_entity_poly.pdbx_strand_id
1 'polypeptide(L)'
;MNFEDLLDKLEFIKKKEVHELAPRDTRELREIIHSAKPKDEWAERMVLGYLTTICAEYMYPDPLIIEKKLDFIGTELEKGHIIVRGDAGNGSGTAMRGGKITIEGIAGENTCKSMLGGELEAETIESLANTLHGAVKAKKINKIEKKQGANIYINGKKYKKGFFTQFH
;
A
#
# COMPACT_ATOMS: atom_id res chain seq x y z
N MET A 1 -16.09 13.17 -12.64
CA MET A 1 -14.72 13.68 -12.83
C MET A 1 -13.84 12.49 -13.18
N ASN A 2 -12.95 12.57 -14.17
CA ASN A 2 -12.01 11.49 -14.48
C ASN A 2 -10.67 11.68 -13.72
N PHE A 3 -9.70 10.78 -13.96
CA PHE A 3 -8.41 10.83 -13.27
C PHE A 3 -7.57 12.03 -13.71
N GLU A 4 -7.54 12.33 -15.00
CA GLU A 4 -6.84 13.45 -15.60
C GLU A 4 -7.39 14.80 -15.10
N ASP A 5 -8.71 14.94 -15.00
CA ASP A 5 -9.39 16.12 -14.45
C ASP A 5 -8.99 16.40 -12.99
N LEU A 6 -8.68 15.35 -12.21
CA LEU A 6 -8.19 15.47 -10.83
C LEU A 6 -6.73 15.91 -10.83
N LEU A 7 -5.90 15.32 -11.69
CA LEU A 7 -4.47 15.68 -11.81
C LEU A 7 -4.30 17.14 -12.21
N ASP A 8 -5.07 17.63 -13.17
CA ASP A 8 -5.00 19.01 -13.66
C ASP A 8 -5.35 20.07 -12.60
N LYS A 9 -6.03 19.64 -11.53
CA LYS A 9 -6.41 20.51 -10.39
C LYS A 9 -5.43 20.47 -9.23
N LEU A 10 -4.46 19.54 -9.23
CA LEU A 10 -3.48 19.43 -8.16
C LEU A 10 -2.36 20.47 -8.32
N GLU A 11 -2.15 21.26 -7.27
CA GLU A 11 -0.95 22.08 -7.09
C GLU A 11 0.17 21.26 -6.43
N PHE A 12 -0.17 20.39 -5.47
CA PHE A 12 0.79 19.54 -4.77
C PHE A 12 0.31 18.10 -4.59
N ILE A 13 1.25 17.16 -4.66
CA ILE A 13 0.98 15.73 -4.44
C ILE A 13 1.01 15.41 -2.95
N LYS A 14 -0.13 15.65 -2.27
CA LYS A 14 -0.34 15.36 -0.84
C LYS A 14 -1.69 14.69 -0.63
N LYS A 15 -1.78 13.73 0.30
CA LYS A 15 -3.04 13.03 0.66
C LYS A 15 -4.20 14.00 0.86
N LYS A 16 -3.96 15.09 1.62
CA LYS A 16 -4.97 16.09 1.96
C LYS A 16 -5.60 16.74 0.72
N GLU A 17 -4.79 17.15 -0.24
CA GLU A 17 -5.25 17.84 -1.44
C GLU A 17 -6.00 16.89 -2.38
N VAL A 18 -5.45 15.68 -2.57
CA VAL A 18 -6.13 14.61 -3.31
C VAL A 18 -7.49 14.29 -2.66
N HIS A 19 -7.56 14.25 -1.33
CA HIS A 19 -8.81 14.02 -0.59
C HIS A 19 -9.82 15.15 -0.75
N GLU A 20 -9.38 16.42 -0.82
CA GLU A 20 -10.25 17.57 -1.04
C GLU A 20 -10.83 17.60 -2.47
N LEU A 21 -10.08 17.10 -3.46
CA LEU A 21 -10.51 17.04 -4.86
C LEU A 21 -11.28 15.75 -5.20
N ALA A 22 -10.98 14.63 -4.54
CA ALA A 22 -11.57 13.34 -4.82
C ALA A 22 -13.10 13.33 -4.59
N PRO A 23 -13.88 12.63 -5.43
CA PRO A 23 -15.31 12.50 -5.22
C PRO A 23 -15.62 11.79 -3.90
N ARG A 24 -16.70 12.23 -3.23
CA ARG A 24 -17.21 11.61 -2.00
C ARG A 24 -18.00 10.33 -2.26
N ASP A 25 -18.58 10.19 -3.45
CA ASP A 25 -19.25 8.96 -3.86
C ASP A 25 -18.21 7.86 -4.10
N THR A 26 -18.28 6.78 -3.30
CA THR A 26 -17.33 5.67 -3.40
C THR A 26 -17.46 4.90 -4.70
N ARG A 27 -18.60 4.96 -5.40
CA ARG A 27 -18.76 4.36 -6.74
C ARG A 27 -17.92 5.10 -7.76
N GLU A 28 -18.06 6.43 -7.83
CA GLU A 28 -17.26 7.27 -8.72
C GLU A 28 -15.76 7.16 -8.38
N LEU A 29 -15.41 7.16 -7.10
CA LEU A 29 -14.01 7.03 -6.68
C LEU A 29 -13.39 5.70 -7.11
N ARG A 30 -14.15 4.60 -6.99
CA ARG A 30 -13.72 3.29 -7.51
C ARG A 30 -13.59 3.29 -9.02
N GLU A 31 -14.55 3.88 -9.74
CA GLU A 31 -14.48 4.01 -11.20
C GLU A 31 -13.18 4.71 -11.62
N ILE A 32 -12.83 5.84 -11.00
CA ILE A 32 -11.56 6.55 -11.25
C ILE A 32 -10.35 5.63 -11.00
N ILE A 33 -10.28 4.96 -9.84
CA ILE A 33 -9.16 4.07 -9.49
C ILE A 33 -8.99 2.95 -10.53
N HIS A 34 -10.09 2.32 -10.95
CA HIS A 34 -10.04 1.19 -11.87
C HIS A 34 -9.79 1.62 -13.32
N SER A 35 -10.34 2.74 -13.76
CA SER A 35 -10.20 3.24 -15.13
C SER A 35 -8.90 3.98 -15.40
N ALA A 36 -8.24 4.51 -14.37
CA ALA A 36 -7.00 5.29 -14.51
C ALA A 36 -5.89 4.53 -15.25
N LYS A 37 -5.18 5.22 -16.14
CA LYS A 37 -4.05 4.69 -16.91
C LYS A 37 -2.84 5.62 -16.72
N PRO A 38 -2.12 5.48 -15.60
CA PRO A 38 -1.01 6.38 -15.33
C PRO A 38 0.10 6.21 -16.37
N LYS A 39 0.66 7.30 -16.89
CA LYS A 39 1.65 7.34 -17.99
C LYS A 39 3.09 7.05 -17.51
N ASP A 40 3.24 6.13 -16.56
CA ASP A 40 4.49 5.75 -15.88
C ASP A 40 5.18 6.87 -15.04
N GLU A 41 4.55 8.03 -14.90
CA GLU A 41 5.05 9.07 -14.01
C GLU A 41 4.89 8.66 -12.53
N TRP A 42 5.90 8.96 -11.71
CA TRP A 42 5.84 8.72 -10.26
C TRP A 42 4.66 9.46 -9.61
N ALA A 43 4.38 10.67 -10.10
CA ALA A 43 3.32 11.55 -9.62
C ALA A 43 1.94 10.92 -9.70
N GLU A 44 1.54 10.47 -10.89
CA GLU A 44 0.22 9.88 -11.13
C GLU A 44 0.02 8.60 -10.31
N ARG A 45 1.06 7.76 -10.21
CA ARG A 45 1.03 6.55 -9.37
C ARG A 45 0.86 6.87 -7.89
N MET A 46 1.51 7.92 -7.39
CA MET A 46 1.35 8.37 -6.01
C MET A 46 -0.06 8.90 -5.74
N VAL A 47 -0.65 9.65 -6.69
CA VAL A 47 -2.03 10.12 -6.60
C VAL A 47 -3.00 8.93 -6.55
N LEU A 48 -2.81 7.90 -7.37
CA LEU A 48 -3.59 6.66 -7.27
C LEU A 48 -3.42 5.97 -5.92
N GLY A 49 -2.20 5.93 -5.38
CA GLY A 49 -1.94 5.45 -4.02
C GLY A 49 -2.82 6.16 -2.98
N TYR A 50 -2.88 7.49 -3.01
CA TYR A 50 -3.77 8.26 -2.12
C TYR A 50 -5.25 7.98 -2.39
N LEU A 51 -5.68 7.88 -3.65
CA LEU A 51 -7.08 7.57 -3.98
C LEU A 51 -7.51 6.21 -3.41
N THR A 52 -6.64 5.19 -3.48
CA THR A 52 -6.94 3.88 -2.86
C THR A 52 -7.12 3.98 -1.34
N THR A 53 -6.28 4.78 -0.67
CA THR A 53 -6.42 5.06 0.77
C THR A 53 -7.73 5.76 1.10
N ILE A 54 -8.03 6.86 0.40
CA ILE A 54 -9.24 7.65 0.64
C ILE A 54 -10.49 6.80 0.43
N CYS A 55 -10.52 6.01 -0.64
CA CYS A 55 -11.64 5.13 -0.94
C CYS A 55 -11.84 4.06 0.13
N ALA A 56 -10.77 3.39 0.56
CA ALA A 56 -10.83 2.39 1.62
C ALA A 56 -11.26 2.98 2.97
N GLU A 57 -10.84 4.20 3.29
CA GLU A 57 -11.24 4.91 4.51
C GLU A 57 -12.72 5.30 4.49
N TYR A 58 -13.28 5.65 3.32
CA TYR A 58 -14.72 5.91 3.14
C TYR A 58 -15.57 4.64 3.14
N MET A 59 -15.04 3.52 2.62
CA MET A 59 -15.79 2.26 2.53
C MET A 59 -15.83 1.47 3.84
N TYR A 60 -14.98 1.77 4.81
CA TYR A 60 -14.90 1.03 6.07
C TYR A 60 -16.29 0.87 6.74
N PRO A 61 -16.71 -0.36 7.12
CA PRO A 61 -15.90 -1.57 7.28
C PRO A 61 -15.69 -2.45 6.03
N ASP A 62 -16.35 -2.13 4.92
CA ASP A 62 -16.26 -2.91 3.68
C ASP A 62 -14.92 -2.70 2.96
N PRO A 63 -14.38 -3.73 2.28
CA PRO A 63 -13.10 -3.62 1.60
C PRO A 63 -13.21 -2.90 0.25
N LEU A 64 -12.21 -2.09 -0.08
CA LEU A 64 -11.90 -1.73 -1.47
C LEU A 64 -11.26 -2.93 -2.17
N ILE A 65 -11.86 -3.39 -3.27
CA ILE A 65 -11.30 -4.46 -4.12
C ILE A 65 -10.53 -3.83 -5.28
N ILE A 66 -9.29 -4.27 -5.52
CA ILE A 66 -8.45 -3.83 -6.63
C ILE A 66 -8.09 -5.05 -7.48
N GLU A 67 -8.42 -5.02 -8.78
CA GLU A 67 -8.23 -6.14 -9.70
C GLU A 67 -7.18 -5.86 -10.79
N LYS A 68 -6.29 -4.89 -10.53
CA LYS A 68 -5.20 -4.49 -11.42
C LYS A 68 -3.96 -4.16 -10.62
N LYS A 69 -2.80 -4.33 -11.23
CA LYS A 69 -1.51 -4.01 -10.61
C LYS A 69 -1.35 -2.49 -10.50
N LEU A 70 -1.26 -1.98 -9.27
CA LEU A 70 -1.04 -0.56 -8.95
C LEU A 70 0.13 -0.42 -7.98
N ASP A 71 0.89 0.66 -8.13
CA ASP A 71 1.88 1.08 -7.14
C ASP A 71 1.21 1.86 -5.99
N PHE A 72 1.91 1.97 -4.86
CA PHE A 72 1.57 2.82 -3.72
C PHE A 72 0.20 2.57 -3.07
N ILE A 73 -0.38 1.39 -3.30
CA ILE A 73 -1.67 1.00 -2.73
C ILE A 73 -1.66 1.20 -1.21
N GLY A 74 -2.66 1.91 -0.68
CA GLY A 74 -2.80 2.14 0.76
C GLY A 74 -1.70 3.03 1.36
N THR A 75 -1.09 3.92 0.57
CA THR A 75 -0.14 4.90 1.09
C THR A 75 -0.81 5.80 2.13
N GLU A 76 -0.22 5.90 3.32
CA GLU A 76 -0.76 6.62 4.46
C GLU A 76 -2.15 6.16 4.92
N LEU A 77 -2.49 4.89 4.74
CA LEU A 77 -3.74 4.31 5.25
C LEU A 77 -3.83 4.41 6.78
N GLU A 78 -4.91 4.97 7.30
CA GLU A 78 -5.15 5.10 8.75
C GLU A 78 -6.19 4.09 9.27
N LYS A 79 -7.18 3.76 8.43
CA LYS A 79 -8.24 2.78 8.68
C LYS A 79 -8.76 2.23 7.36
N GLY A 80 -9.66 1.25 7.38
CA GLY A 80 -10.18 0.65 6.15
C GLY A 80 -9.45 -0.62 5.76
N HIS A 81 -10.02 -1.32 4.77
CA HIS A 81 -9.49 -2.57 4.24
C HIS A 81 -9.32 -2.46 2.73
N ILE A 82 -8.16 -2.91 2.23
CA ILE A 82 -7.89 -3.02 0.80
C ILE A 82 -7.56 -4.48 0.47
N ILE A 83 -8.20 -5.04 -0.54
CA ILE A 83 -7.92 -6.37 -1.07
C ILE A 83 -7.48 -6.23 -2.53
N VAL A 84 -6.27 -6.67 -2.83
CA VAL A 84 -5.73 -6.74 -4.19
C VAL A 84 -5.85 -8.16 -4.70
N ARG A 85 -6.69 -8.37 -5.71
CA ARG A 85 -6.84 -9.65 -6.42
C ARG A 85 -5.72 -9.77 -7.44
N GLY A 86 -4.69 -10.55 -7.08
CA GLY A 86 -3.46 -10.72 -7.85
C GLY A 86 -2.29 -9.89 -7.30
N ASP A 87 -1.42 -9.44 -8.21
CA ASP A 87 -0.17 -8.76 -7.85
C ASP A 87 -0.37 -7.27 -7.59
N ALA A 88 0.33 -6.76 -6.57
CA ALA A 88 0.51 -5.34 -6.36
C ALA A 88 1.84 -4.85 -6.95
N GLY A 89 1.89 -3.57 -7.25
CA GLY A 89 3.11 -2.89 -7.64
C GLY A 89 4.00 -2.55 -6.43
N ASN A 90 4.89 -1.60 -6.64
CA ASN A 90 5.87 -1.14 -5.65
C ASN A 90 5.23 -0.23 -4.59
N GLY A 91 5.79 -0.22 -3.39
CA GLY A 91 5.47 0.77 -2.36
C GLY A 91 4.10 0.60 -1.70
N SER A 92 3.46 -0.57 -1.81
CA SER A 92 2.21 -0.86 -1.08
C SER A 92 2.40 -0.67 0.43
N GLY A 93 1.45 -0.03 1.10
CA GLY A 93 1.51 0.27 2.53
C GLY A 93 2.58 1.28 2.94
N THR A 94 3.06 2.13 2.01
CA THR A 94 4.00 3.20 2.36
C THR A 94 3.40 4.12 3.42
N ALA A 95 4.11 4.34 4.52
CA ALA A 95 3.70 5.20 5.63
C ALA A 95 2.32 4.88 6.23
N MET A 96 1.78 3.67 6.03
CA MET A 96 0.50 3.29 6.64
C MET A 96 0.60 3.33 8.18
N ARG A 97 -0.47 3.79 8.82
CA ARG A 97 -0.60 4.03 10.27
C ARG A 97 -1.61 3.09 10.91
N GLY A 98 -2.53 2.54 10.12
CA GLY A 98 -3.55 1.59 10.53
C GLY A 98 -4.21 0.92 9.32
N GLY A 99 -5.38 0.32 9.53
CA GLY A 99 -6.07 -0.46 8.50
C GLY A 99 -5.39 -1.78 8.14
N LYS A 100 -5.92 -2.45 7.11
CA LYS A 100 -5.43 -3.73 6.61
C LYS A 100 -5.32 -3.73 5.09
N ILE A 101 -4.20 -4.23 4.58
CA ILE A 101 -3.99 -4.47 3.15
C ILE A 101 -3.75 -5.98 2.96
N THR A 102 -4.50 -6.61 2.07
CA THR A 102 -4.32 -8.02 1.68
C THR A 102 -4.05 -8.09 0.19
N ILE A 103 -2.94 -8.71 -0.19
CA ILE A 103 -2.50 -8.88 -1.58
C ILE A 103 -2.48 -10.39 -1.85
N GLU A 104 -3.34 -10.86 -2.75
CA GLU A 104 -3.48 -12.29 -3.04
C GLU A 104 -2.29 -12.86 -3.86
N GLY A 105 -1.43 -12.00 -4.40
CA GLY A 105 -0.24 -12.37 -5.16
C GLY A 105 1.04 -11.74 -4.62
N ILE A 106 1.86 -11.25 -5.54
CA ILE A 106 3.16 -10.64 -5.25
C ILE A 106 2.96 -9.16 -4.88
N ALA A 107 3.44 -8.75 -3.71
CA ALA A 107 3.69 -7.35 -3.40
C ALA A 107 5.08 -6.94 -3.91
N GLY A 108 5.15 -5.84 -4.64
CA GLY A 108 6.38 -5.38 -5.27
C GLY A 108 7.44 -4.87 -4.31
N GLU A 109 8.39 -4.12 -4.85
CA GLU A 109 9.51 -3.59 -4.10
C GLU A 109 9.10 -2.47 -3.15
N ASN A 110 9.91 -2.24 -2.12
CA ASN A 110 9.73 -1.19 -1.13
C ASN A 110 8.38 -1.24 -0.39
N THR A 111 7.80 -2.44 -0.29
CA THR A 111 6.56 -2.67 0.44
C THR A 111 6.73 -2.29 1.91
N CYS A 112 5.72 -1.64 2.50
CA CYS A 112 5.68 -1.14 3.88
C CYS A 112 6.75 -0.09 4.23
N LYS A 113 7.25 0.68 3.25
CA LYS A 113 8.24 1.73 3.50
C LYS A 113 7.75 2.70 4.56
N SER A 114 8.50 2.82 5.66
CA SER A 114 8.16 3.69 6.80
C SER A 114 6.82 3.36 7.45
N MET A 115 6.37 2.10 7.43
CA MET A 115 5.14 1.66 8.10
C MET A 115 5.16 2.00 9.60
N LEU A 116 4.12 2.68 10.05
CA LEU A 116 3.92 3.18 11.43
C LEU A 116 2.84 2.42 12.19
N GLY A 117 2.09 1.54 11.54
CA GLY A 117 1.04 0.72 12.15
C GLY A 117 0.20 -0.03 11.10
N GLY A 118 -0.83 -0.74 11.55
CA GLY A 118 -1.70 -1.55 10.70
C GLY A 118 -1.12 -2.92 10.32
N GLU A 119 -1.77 -3.60 9.38
CA GLU A 119 -1.38 -4.94 8.92
C GLU A 119 -1.30 -5.03 7.39
N LEU A 120 -0.22 -5.61 6.86
CA LEU A 120 -0.12 -6.01 5.46
C LEU A 120 0.12 -7.52 5.35
N GLU A 121 -0.65 -8.18 4.49
CA GLU A 121 -0.54 -9.61 4.19
C GLU A 121 -0.38 -9.82 2.69
N ALA A 122 0.57 -10.66 2.27
CA ALA A 122 0.80 -11.01 0.86
C ALA A 122 1.23 -12.47 0.68
N GLU A 123 1.04 -13.07 -0.49
CA GLU A 123 1.65 -14.38 -0.77
C GLU A 123 3.18 -14.28 -0.79
N THR A 124 3.71 -13.37 -1.60
CA THR A 124 5.15 -13.06 -1.68
C THR A 124 5.36 -11.56 -1.59
N ILE A 125 6.43 -11.14 -0.91
CA ILE A 125 6.91 -9.75 -0.94
C ILE A 125 8.29 -9.73 -1.59
N GLU A 126 8.45 -8.96 -2.67
CA GLU A 126 9.74 -8.82 -3.37
C GLU A 126 10.77 -8.12 -2.50
N SER A 127 10.45 -6.95 -1.95
CA SER A 127 11.27 -6.35 -0.90
C SER A 127 10.45 -5.64 0.15
N LEU A 128 10.69 -6.02 1.41
CA LEU A 128 10.16 -5.36 2.58
C LEU A 128 11.09 -4.23 2.99
N ALA A 129 10.62 -2.99 2.88
CA ALA A 129 11.37 -1.79 3.27
C ALA A 129 11.48 -1.64 4.80
N ASN A 130 12.13 -0.56 5.25
CA ASN A 130 12.24 -0.28 6.68
C ASN A 130 10.87 -0.02 7.30
N THR A 131 10.53 -0.75 8.36
CA THR A 131 9.29 -0.58 9.13
C THR A 131 9.58 -0.08 10.54
N LEU A 132 8.62 0.62 11.16
CA LEU A 132 8.73 1.11 12.54
C LEU A 132 7.77 0.36 13.47
N HIS A 133 6.53 0.10 13.04
CA HIS A 133 5.54 -0.65 13.80
C HIS A 133 4.59 -1.43 12.87
N GLY A 134 3.60 -2.10 13.44
CA GLY A 134 2.57 -2.84 12.71
C GLY A 134 2.90 -4.33 12.56
N ALA A 135 2.23 -5.00 11.62
CA ALA A 135 2.45 -6.40 11.32
C ALA A 135 2.54 -6.65 9.80
N VAL A 136 3.51 -7.48 9.40
CA VAL A 136 3.67 -7.92 8.02
C VAL A 136 3.63 -9.44 8.00
N LYS A 137 2.76 -10.02 7.18
CA LYS A 137 2.60 -11.47 7.04
C LYS A 137 2.83 -11.84 5.57
N ALA A 138 3.67 -12.83 5.31
CA ALA A 138 3.79 -13.39 3.98
C ALA A 138 4.16 -14.86 3.99
N LYS A 139 3.94 -15.60 2.90
CA LYS A 139 4.51 -16.95 2.76
C LYS A 139 6.00 -16.86 2.44
N LYS A 140 6.41 -15.87 1.65
CA LYS A 140 7.80 -15.62 1.26
C LYS A 140 8.12 -14.12 1.25
N ILE A 141 9.33 -13.76 1.67
CA ILE A 141 9.87 -12.41 1.48
C ILE A 141 11.28 -12.54 0.88
N ASN A 142 11.51 -12.01 -0.32
CA ASN A 142 12.78 -12.20 -1.04
C ASN A 142 13.89 -11.32 -0.44
N LYS A 143 13.58 -10.07 -0.10
CA LYS A 143 14.52 -9.14 0.55
C LYS A 143 13.87 -8.43 1.73
N ILE A 144 14.60 -8.31 2.84
CA ILE A 144 14.16 -7.56 4.04
C ILE A 144 15.21 -6.50 4.37
N GLU A 145 14.82 -5.23 4.39
CA GLU A 145 15.69 -4.13 4.80
C GLU A 145 16.08 -4.21 6.27
N LYS A 146 17.18 -3.55 6.64
CA LYS A 146 17.84 -3.79 7.95
C LYS A 146 17.01 -3.39 9.17
N LYS A 147 16.23 -2.30 9.08
CA LYS A 147 15.50 -1.71 10.20
C LYS A 147 14.05 -2.17 10.18
N GLN A 148 13.70 -3.05 11.11
CA GLN A 148 12.36 -3.62 11.22
C GLN A 148 11.85 -3.46 12.64
N GLY A 149 10.76 -2.69 12.78
CA GLY A 149 10.00 -2.58 14.03
C GLY A 149 8.60 -3.20 13.95
N ALA A 150 8.13 -3.60 12.76
CA ALA A 150 6.94 -4.41 12.60
C ALA A 150 7.14 -5.86 13.08
N ASN A 151 6.06 -6.50 13.53
CA ASN A 151 6.03 -7.94 13.72
C ASN A 151 5.92 -8.64 12.36
N ILE A 152 7.01 -9.26 11.92
CA ILE A 152 7.07 -9.95 10.63
C ILE A 152 6.83 -11.45 10.84
N TYR A 153 5.95 -12.03 10.03
CA TYR A 153 5.68 -13.47 10.00
C TYR A 153 5.89 -14.01 8.59
N ILE A 154 6.75 -15.03 8.46
CA ILE A 154 7.03 -15.71 7.19
C ILE A 154 6.58 -17.15 7.33
N ASN A 155 5.64 -17.57 6.48
CA ASN A 155 5.01 -18.89 6.51
C ASN A 155 4.52 -19.26 7.93
N GLY A 156 3.80 -18.31 8.57
CA GLY A 156 3.26 -18.44 9.93
C GLY A 156 4.29 -18.34 11.07
N LYS A 157 5.60 -18.33 10.80
CA LYS A 157 6.64 -18.22 11.82
C LYS A 157 7.10 -16.78 11.98
N LYS A 158 7.19 -16.30 13.23
CA LYS A 158 7.72 -14.96 13.51
C LYS A 158 9.19 -14.87 13.05
N TYR A 159 9.46 -13.95 12.13
CA TYR A 159 10.81 -13.67 11.68
C TYR A 159 11.60 -13.03 12.83
N LYS A 160 12.74 -13.63 13.16
CA LYS A 160 13.73 -13.09 14.07
C LYS A 160 15.00 -12.88 13.27
N LYS A 161 15.52 -11.65 13.25
CA LYS A 161 16.82 -11.40 12.64
C LYS A 161 17.87 -12.13 13.50
N GLY A 162 18.58 -13.09 12.91
CA GLY A 162 19.70 -13.74 13.58
C GLY A 162 20.79 -12.71 13.90
N PHE A 163 21.29 -12.71 15.13
CA PHE A 163 22.58 -12.09 15.45
C PHE A 163 23.66 -12.93 14.75
N PHE A 164 23.97 -12.62 13.49
CA PHE A 164 25.21 -13.08 12.91
C PHE A 164 26.31 -12.14 13.38
N THR A 165 26.91 -12.47 14.52
CA THR A 165 28.31 -12.11 14.79
C THR A 165 29.14 -12.73 13.67
N GLN A 166 29.78 -11.89 12.86
CA GLN A 166 30.87 -12.32 11.98
C GLN A 166 31.91 -13.01 12.85
N PHE A 167 32.09 -14.31 12.65
CA PHE A 167 33.29 -15.01 13.07
C PHE A 167 33.97 -15.53 11.82
N HIS A 168 35.24 -15.13 11.69
CA HIS A 168 36.28 -15.51 10.73
C HIS A 168 36.34 -14.63 9.48
#